data_AF-A0A929BIB0-F1
#
_entry.id   AF-A0A929BIB0-F1
#
_cell.length_a   1.000
_cell.length_b   1.000
_cell.length_c   1.000
_cell.angle_alpha   90.00
_cell.angle_beta   90.00
_cell.angle_gamma   90.00
#
_symmetry.space_group_name_H-M   'P 1'
#
loop_
_entity.id
_entity.type
_entity.pdbx_description
1 polymer ?
#
loop_
_entity_poly.entity_id
_entity_poly.type
_entity_poly.pdbx_seq_one_letter_code
_entity_poly.pdbx_strand_id
1 'polypeptide(L)'
;MKNIFDTKIVSFQELIGNGKKYKIPEFQRDFSWNEENWEDLWQDLIYIFEDKEPQHYMGTIVLQNLDDKKTFLVVDGQQRITTLSLFIIAIVKSLKGLVENKIEVEENNERINKILDSYIGEKSISDLYYKSKLTLNENNDSFYQSRILEFKEPINLQS
;
A
#
# COMPACT_ATOMS: atom_id res chain seq x y z
N MET A 1 29.05 -21.28 1.49
CA MET A 1 28.55 -20.04 0.86
C MET A 1 27.22 -19.71 1.50
N LYS A 2 27.13 -18.61 2.26
CA LYS A 2 25.84 -18.09 2.73
C LYS A 2 25.19 -17.47 1.49
N ASN A 3 24.02 -17.95 1.07
CA ASN A 3 23.29 -17.29 -0.01
C ASN A 3 23.04 -15.84 0.40
N ILE A 4 23.63 -14.90 -0.34
CA ILE A 4 23.54 -13.45 -0.08
C ILE A 4 22.15 -12.93 -0.50
N PHE A 5 21.43 -13.68 -1.33
CA PHE A 5 20.11 -13.35 -1.84
C PHE A 5 19.14 -14.52 -1.62
N ASP A 6 17.97 -14.23 -1.04
CA ASP A 6 16.81 -15.12 -0.96
C ASP A 6 15.75 -14.56 -1.92
N THR A 7 15.19 -15.39 -2.78
CA THR A 7 14.19 -14.97 -3.78
C THR A 7 12.94 -15.82 -3.63
N LYS A 8 11.80 -15.16 -3.46
CA LYS A 8 10.51 -15.82 -3.27
C LYS A 8 9.45 -15.09 -4.09
N ILE A 9 8.62 -15.87 -4.77
CA ILE A 9 7.37 -15.37 -5.37
C ILE A 9 6.34 -15.42 -4.25
N VAL A 10 5.75 -14.28 -3.93
CA VAL A 10 4.76 -14.12 -2.87
C VAL A 10 3.65 -13.21 -3.37
N SER A 11 2.43 -13.42 -2.85
CA SER A 11 1.34 -12.48 -3.11
C SER A 11 1.59 -11.15 -2.39
N PHE A 12 0.90 -10.08 -2.81
CA PHE A 12 1.00 -8.80 -2.11
C PHE A 12 0.53 -8.89 -0.65
N GLN A 13 -0.48 -9.72 -0.37
CA GLN A 13 -0.96 -9.98 0.98
C GLN A 13 0.12 -10.65 1.85
N GLU A 14 0.84 -11.64 1.32
CA GLU A 14 1.95 -12.31 2.01
C GLU A 14 3.17 -11.38 2.20
N LEU A 15 3.40 -10.49 1.23
CA LEU A 15 4.42 -9.46 1.32
C LEU A 15 4.13 -8.52 2.49
N ILE A 16 2.95 -7.90 2.54
CA ILE A 16 2.61 -6.89 3.55
C ILE A 16 2.14 -7.48 4.90
N GLY A 17 1.84 -8.78 4.94
CA GLY A 17 1.37 -9.47 6.14
C GLY A 17 2.42 -9.64 7.27
N ASN A 18 1.99 -10.31 8.34
CA ASN A 18 2.83 -10.80 9.46
C ASN A 18 3.57 -9.72 10.27
N GLY A 19 3.01 -8.51 10.34
CA GLY A 19 3.59 -7.40 11.11
C GLY A 19 4.92 -6.89 10.54
N LYS A 20 5.18 -7.15 9.25
CA LYS A 20 6.32 -6.60 8.52
C LYS A 20 6.11 -5.10 8.27
N LYS A 21 7.21 -4.37 8.21
CA LYS A 21 7.27 -2.94 7.90
C LYS A 21 8.26 -2.68 6.80
N TYR A 22 7.94 -1.71 5.97
CA TYR A 22 8.68 -1.33 4.79
C TYR A 22 9.04 0.14 4.89
N LYS A 23 10.34 0.45 4.79
CA LYS A 23 10.85 1.82 4.79
C LYS A 23 11.54 2.08 3.47
N ILE A 24 11.11 3.11 2.76
CA ILE A 24 11.82 3.64 1.60
C ILE A 24 12.95 4.55 2.12
N PRO A 25 14.22 4.30 1.75
CA PRO A 25 15.33 5.16 2.15
C PRO A 25 15.21 6.60 1.64
N GLU A 26 15.77 7.55 2.37
CA GLU A 26 15.70 8.99 2.07
C GLU A 26 16.34 9.37 0.73
N PHE A 27 17.40 8.66 0.35
CA PHE A 27 18.12 8.87 -0.91
C PHE A 27 17.38 8.33 -2.15
N GLN A 28 16.23 7.67 -1.99
CA GLN A 28 15.45 7.19 -3.12
C GLN A 28 14.62 8.31 -3.75
N ARG A 29 14.36 8.17 -5.05
CA ARG A 29 13.57 9.15 -5.82
C ARG A 29 12.14 9.22 -5.30
N ASP A 30 11.54 10.39 -5.43
CA ASP A 30 10.13 10.61 -5.11
C ASP A 30 9.20 9.75 -5.96
N PHE A 31 7.97 9.60 -5.47
CA PHE A 31 6.90 8.98 -6.23
C PHE A 31 6.67 9.71 -7.56
N SER A 32 6.66 8.98 -8.68
CA SER A 32 6.68 9.57 -10.01
C SER A 32 5.86 8.82 -11.06
N TRP A 33 5.03 7.85 -10.68
CA TRP A 33 4.10 7.25 -11.64
C TRP A 33 3.07 8.27 -12.11
N ASN A 34 2.84 8.27 -13.42
CA ASN A 34 1.88 9.13 -14.11
C ASN A 34 0.63 8.34 -14.53
N GLU A 35 -0.33 9.02 -15.16
CA GLU A 35 -1.58 8.45 -15.67
C GLU A 35 -1.39 7.16 -16.47
N GLU A 36 -0.43 7.14 -17.40
CA GLU A 36 -0.12 5.95 -18.22
C GLU A 36 0.24 4.73 -17.34
N ASN A 37 1.06 4.93 -16.30
CA ASN A 37 1.41 3.84 -15.39
C ASN A 37 0.22 3.34 -14.57
N TRP A 38 -0.71 4.24 -14.23
CA TRP A 38 -1.94 3.88 -13.51
C TRP A 38 -2.92 3.12 -14.41
N GLU A 39 -3.03 3.51 -15.67
CA GLU A 39 -3.86 2.84 -16.67
C GLU A 39 -3.37 1.42 -16.94
N ASP A 40 -2.06 1.22 -17.13
CA ASP A 40 -1.47 -0.10 -17.31
C ASP A 40 -1.82 -1.03 -16.15
N LEU A 41 -1.58 -0.57 -14.91
CA LEU A 41 -1.94 -1.33 -13.71
C LEU A 41 -3.44 -1.64 -13.65
N TRP A 42 -4.28 -0.68 -14.02
CA TRP A 42 -5.72 -0.87 -13.99
C TRP A 42 -6.19 -1.92 -14.99
N GLN A 43 -5.62 -1.94 -16.20
CA GLN A 43 -5.89 -2.98 -17.20
C GLN A 43 -5.46 -4.36 -16.70
N ASP A 44 -4.28 -4.47 -16.08
CA ASP A 44 -3.81 -5.72 -15.49
C ASP A 44 -4.78 -6.26 -14.43
N LEU A 45 -5.30 -5.37 -13.57
CA LEU A 45 -6.28 -5.74 -12.55
C LEU A 45 -7.62 -6.18 -13.17
N ILE A 46 -8.07 -5.55 -14.26
CA ILE A 46 -9.27 -5.96 -14.99
C ILE A 46 -9.09 -7.37 -15.56
N TYR A 47 -7.94 -7.67 -16.17
CA TYR A 47 -7.68 -9.00 -16.73
C TYR A 47 -7.66 -10.11 -15.67
N ILE A 48 -7.15 -9.81 -14.47
CA ILE A 48 -7.23 -10.72 -13.33
C ILE A 48 -8.68 -10.91 -12.89
N PHE A 49 -9.44 -9.82 -12.78
CA PHE A 49 -10.83 -9.87 -12.33
C PHE A 49 -11.75 -10.65 -13.29
N GLU A 50 -11.53 -10.49 -14.59
CA GLU A 50 -12.27 -11.18 -15.65
C GLU A 50 -11.81 -12.63 -15.88
N ASP A 51 -10.88 -13.14 -15.06
CA ASP A 51 -10.28 -14.48 -15.17
C ASP A 51 -9.62 -14.75 -16.55
N LYS A 52 -9.21 -13.68 -17.25
CA LYS A 52 -8.46 -13.76 -18.50
C LYS A 52 -6.99 -14.08 -18.24
N GLU A 53 -6.44 -13.50 -17.18
CA GLU A 53 -5.10 -13.76 -16.66
C GLU A 53 -5.17 -13.90 -15.14
N PRO A 54 -5.40 -15.11 -14.58
CA PRO A 54 -5.70 -15.31 -13.15
C PRO A 54 -4.57 -14.88 -12.21
N GLN A 55 -3.37 -14.67 -12.73
CA GLN A 55 -2.21 -14.18 -12.00
C GLN A 55 -1.43 -13.22 -12.88
N HIS A 56 -1.12 -12.04 -12.35
CA HIS A 56 -0.25 -11.07 -12.99
C HIS A 56 1.06 -10.90 -12.21
N TYR A 57 2.19 -10.89 -12.92
CA TYR A 57 3.49 -10.68 -12.31
C TYR A 57 3.81 -9.18 -12.22
N MET A 58 3.67 -8.63 -11.01
CA MET A 58 3.88 -7.20 -10.72
C MET A 58 5.34 -6.73 -10.74
N GLY A 59 6.29 -7.60 -11.12
CA GLY A 59 7.72 -7.30 -11.06
C GLY A 59 8.38 -7.62 -9.71
N THR A 60 9.69 -7.38 -9.64
CA THR A 60 10.51 -7.64 -8.44
C THR A 60 10.50 -6.45 -7.50
N ILE A 61 10.51 -6.74 -6.19
CA ILE A 61 10.82 -5.77 -5.13
C ILE A 61 12.09 -6.26 -4.42
N VAL A 62 13.10 -5.39 -4.34
CA VAL A 62 14.36 -5.72 -3.68
C VAL A 62 14.31 -5.16 -2.26
N LEU A 63 14.48 -6.05 -1.28
CA LEU A 63 14.37 -5.73 0.13
C LEU A 63 15.67 -6.02 0.86
N GLN A 64 16.04 -5.13 1.77
CA GLN A 64 17.09 -5.37 2.75
C GLN A 64 16.48 -5.46 4.13
N ASN A 65 16.61 -6.61 4.79
CA ASN A 65 16.14 -6.79 6.17
C ASN A 65 17.01 -5.97 7.13
N LEU A 66 16.37 -5.23 8.03
CA LEU A 66 17.03 -4.58 9.16
C LEU A 66 17.10 -5.55 10.35
N ASP A 67 18.04 -5.31 11.26
CA ASP A 67 18.41 -6.23 12.37
C ASP A 67 17.23 -6.71 13.26
N ASP A 68 16.07 -6.05 13.20
CA ASP A 68 14.84 -6.41 13.92
C ASP A 68 13.99 -7.50 13.26
N LYS A 69 14.42 -8.05 12.10
CA LYS A 69 13.76 -9.08 11.27
C LYS A 69 12.37 -8.74 10.72
N LYS A 70 11.73 -7.67 11.18
CA LYS A 70 10.38 -7.28 10.77
C LYS A 70 10.37 -6.01 9.92
N THR A 71 11.43 -5.22 9.96
CA THR A 71 11.57 -4.02 9.15
C THR A 71 12.47 -4.29 7.95
N PHE A 72 12.02 -3.83 6.79
CA PHE A 72 12.70 -4.01 5.51
C PHE A 72 12.90 -2.65 4.85
N LEU A 73 14.12 -2.36 4.40
CA LEU A 73 14.39 -1.27 3.50
C LEU A 73 14.02 -1.68 2.07
N VAL A 74 13.24 -0.85 1.39
CA VAL A 74 12.92 -1.03 -0.02
C VAL A 74 14.06 -0.44 -0.86
N VAL A 75 14.89 -1.31 -1.42
CA VAL A 75 16.05 -0.93 -2.24
C VAL A 75 15.63 -0.67 -3.70
N ASP A 76 14.66 -1.44 -4.20
CA ASP A 76 14.05 -1.26 -5.51
C ASP A 76 12.59 -1.76 -5.48
N GLY A 77 11.75 -1.26 -6.41
CA GLY A 77 10.31 -1.53 -6.46
C GLY A 77 9.47 -0.56 -5.63
N GLN A 78 10.04 0.57 -5.22
CA GLN A 78 9.39 1.58 -4.36
C GLN A 78 8.10 2.18 -4.94
N GLN A 79 8.06 2.42 -6.25
CA GLN A 79 6.88 2.98 -6.91
C GLN A 79 5.73 1.97 -6.85
N ARG A 80 6.02 0.69 -7.17
CA ARG A 80 5.04 -0.40 -7.18
C ARG A 80 4.39 -0.61 -5.82
N ILE A 81 5.19 -0.73 -4.75
CA ILE A 81 4.65 -0.94 -3.39
C ILE A 81 3.84 0.28 -2.92
N THR A 82 4.26 1.49 -3.29
CA THR A 82 3.53 2.73 -2.96
C THR A 82 2.20 2.78 -3.71
N THR A 83 2.22 2.55 -5.03
CA THR A 83 1.04 2.47 -5.89
C THR A 83 0.02 1.44 -5.39
N LEU A 84 0.46 0.22 -5.06
CA LEU A 84 -0.44 -0.80 -4.55
C LEU A 84 -1.09 -0.38 -3.22
N SER A 85 -0.33 0.31 -2.36
CA SER A 85 -0.88 0.88 -1.13
C SER A 85 -1.92 1.97 -1.40
N LEU A 86 -1.63 2.88 -2.34
CA LEU A 86 -2.55 3.93 -2.78
C LEU A 86 -3.84 3.35 -3.36
N PHE A 87 -3.74 2.30 -4.16
CA PHE A 87 -4.88 1.60 -4.72
C PHE A 87 -5.80 1.03 -3.63
N ILE A 88 -5.22 0.41 -2.59
CA ILE A 88 -5.98 -0.10 -1.45
C ILE A 88 -6.68 1.02 -0.69
N ILE A 89 -6.00 2.17 -0.53
CA ILE A 89 -6.61 3.34 0.11
C ILE A 89 -7.76 3.89 -0.73
N ALA A 90 -7.63 3.88 -2.07
CA ALA A 90 -8.72 4.27 -2.97
C ALA A 90 -9.94 3.35 -2.80
N ILE A 91 -9.74 2.04 -2.72
CA ILE A 91 -10.82 1.07 -2.42
C ILE A 91 -11.51 1.43 -1.09
N VAL A 92 -10.74 1.72 -0.03
CA VAL A 92 -11.30 2.11 1.26
C VAL A 92 -12.08 3.43 1.14
N LYS A 93 -11.59 4.40 0.37
CA LYS A 93 -12.30 5.67 0.13
C LYS A 93 -13.64 5.41 -0.58
N SER A 94 -13.68 4.54 -1.58
CA SER A 94 -14.92 4.14 -2.24
C SER A 94 -15.91 3.45 -1.29
N LEU A 95 -15.44 2.54 -0.44
CA LEU A 95 -16.29 1.90 0.57
C LEU A 95 -16.84 2.90 1.59
N LYS A 96 -16.05 3.88 2.02
CA LYS A 96 -16.53 4.97 2.89
C LYS A 96 -17.63 5.79 2.22
N GLY A 97 -17.51 6.07 0.92
CA GLY A 97 -18.57 6.72 0.15
C GLY A 97 -19.87 5.92 0.13
N LEU A 98 -19.81 4.58 0.09
CA LEU A 98 -21.02 3.74 0.21
C LEU A 98 -21.65 3.83 1.60
N VAL A 99 -20.83 3.85 2.66
CA VAL A 99 -21.28 4.04 4.05
C VAL A 99 -21.97 5.39 4.24
N GLU A 100 -21.39 6.47 3.69
CA GLU A 100 -21.97 7.83 3.74
C GLU A 100 -23.33 7.88 3.03
N ASN A 101 -23.48 7.12 1.94
CA ASN A 101 -24.74 6.95 1.21
C ASN A 101 -25.71 5.93 1.86
N LYS A 102 -25.38 5.43 3.06
CA LYS A 102 -26.20 4.49 3.84
C LYS A 102 -26.44 3.14 3.14
N ILE A 103 -25.49 2.69 2.33
CA ILE A 103 -25.53 1.39 1.64
C ILE A 103 -24.71 0.38 2.45
N GLU A 104 -25.33 -0.74 2.87
CA GLU A 104 -24.66 -1.86 3.58
C GLU A 104 -23.69 -1.37 4.66
N VAL A 105 -24.16 -0.51 5.56
CA VAL A 105 -23.31 0.29 6.45
C VAL A 105 -22.44 -0.60 7.32
N GLU A 106 -23.04 -1.60 7.96
CA GLU A 106 -22.35 -2.52 8.86
C GLU A 106 -21.32 -3.37 8.09
N GLU A 107 -21.70 -3.95 6.96
CA GLU A 107 -20.83 -4.81 6.14
C GLU A 107 -19.67 -4.01 5.55
N ASN A 108 -19.93 -2.81 5.05
CA ASN A 108 -18.89 -1.95 4.49
C ASN A 108 -17.91 -1.46 5.56
N ASN A 109 -18.37 -1.15 6.76
CA ASN A 109 -17.48 -0.84 7.88
C ASN A 109 -16.60 -2.04 8.26
N GLU A 110 -17.15 -3.26 8.25
CA GLU A 110 -16.38 -4.48 8.49
C GLU A 110 -15.30 -4.69 7.40
N ARG A 111 -15.68 -4.54 6.12
CA ARG A 111 -14.75 -4.63 4.98
C ARG A 111 -13.62 -3.61 5.11
N ILE A 112 -13.95 -2.35 5.44
CA ILE A 112 -12.96 -1.28 5.64
C ILE A 112 -11.95 -1.66 6.72
N ASN A 113 -12.42 -2.10 7.90
CA ASN A 113 -11.53 -2.46 9.00
C ASN A 113 -10.61 -3.63 8.62
N LYS A 114 -11.17 -4.69 8.01
CA LYS A 114 -10.39 -5.86 7.55
C LYS A 114 -9.30 -5.48 6.53
N ILE A 115 -9.62 -4.59 5.57
CA ILE A 115 -8.66 -4.13 4.56
C ILE A 115 -7.54 -3.32 5.22
N LEU A 116 -7.89 -2.37 6.09
CA LEU A 116 -6.91 -1.50 6.75
C LEU A 116 -5.94 -2.31 7.64
N ASP A 117 -6.45 -3.23 8.45
CA ASP A 117 -5.62 -4.10 9.30
C ASP A 117 -4.70 -5.02 8.48
N SER A 118 -5.22 -5.55 7.37
CA SER A 118 -4.48 -6.49 6.51
C SER A 118 -3.36 -5.81 5.72
N TYR A 119 -3.60 -4.61 5.19
CA TYR A 119 -2.72 -4.01 4.18
C TYR A 119 -2.05 -2.70 4.59
N ILE A 120 -2.67 -1.90 5.47
CA ILE A 120 -2.18 -0.56 5.77
C ILE A 120 -1.43 -0.53 7.08
N GLY A 121 -2.00 -1.07 8.15
CA GLY A 121 -1.39 -0.97 9.48
C GLY A 121 -2.36 -1.32 10.59
N GLU A 122 -1.81 -1.49 11.77
CA GLU A 122 -2.60 -1.70 12.98
C GLU A 122 -2.91 -0.34 13.59
N LYS A 123 -4.16 -0.14 14.04
CA LYS A 123 -4.48 0.99 14.92
C LYS A 123 -3.75 0.78 16.24
N SER A 124 -2.99 1.80 16.66
CA SER A 124 -2.47 1.83 18.01
C SER A 124 -3.63 1.95 19.00
N ILE A 125 -3.58 1.12 20.05
CA ILE A 125 -4.61 1.06 21.09
C ILE A 125 -4.67 2.38 21.86
N SER A 126 -3.56 3.11 21.94
CA SER A 126 -3.42 4.31 22.77
C SER A 126 -3.97 5.58 22.12
N ASP A 127 -3.85 5.71 20.80
CA ASP A 127 -4.12 6.96 20.08
C ASP A 127 -4.95 6.75 18.81
N LEU A 128 -5.31 5.50 18.48
CA LEU A 128 -6.11 5.10 17.32
C LEU A 128 -5.53 5.49 15.95
N TYR A 129 -4.28 5.98 15.92
CA TYR A 129 -3.55 6.22 14.68
C TYR A 129 -3.09 4.90 14.08
N TYR A 130 -3.17 4.79 12.75
CA TYR A 130 -2.61 3.65 12.04
C TYR A 130 -1.09 3.73 12.04
N LYS A 131 -0.44 2.74 12.66
CA LYS A 131 0.99 2.56 12.47
C LYS A 131 1.21 1.93 11.09
N SER A 132 1.47 2.77 10.09
CA SER A 132 1.62 2.34 8.71
C SER A 132 2.70 1.26 8.56
N LYS A 133 2.40 0.26 7.74
CA LYS A 133 3.34 -0.78 7.30
C LYS A 133 4.31 -0.23 6.26
N LEU A 134 4.03 0.91 5.65
CA LEU A 134 4.87 1.58 4.66
C LEU A 134 5.23 3.00 5.13
N THR A 135 6.52 3.28 5.19
CA THR A 135 7.09 4.62 5.41
C THR A 135 7.80 5.05 4.14
N LEU A 136 7.41 6.18 3.58
CA LEU A 136 8.01 6.71 2.35
C LEU A 136 9.29 7.53 2.66
N ASN A 137 9.91 8.08 1.63
CA ASN A 137 11.02 9.02 1.80
C ASN A 137 10.54 10.35 2.43
N GLU A 138 11.47 11.22 2.85
CA GLU A 138 11.12 12.47 3.58
C GLU A 138 10.13 13.37 2.81
N ASN A 139 10.24 13.40 1.48
CA ASN A 139 9.42 14.25 0.62
C ASN A 139 7.96 13.78 0.52
N ASN A 140 7.69 12.47 0.64
CA ASN A 140 6.36 11.91 0.43
C ASN A 140 5.71 11.38 1.71
N ASP A 141 6.48 11.01 2.73
CA ASP A 141 5.95 10.35 3.92
C ASP A 141 4.96 11.24 4.69
N SER A 142 5.28 12.53 4.88
CA SER A 142 4.39 13.45 5.59
C SER A 142 3.00 13.52 4.93
N PHE A 143 2.95 13.65 3.60
CA PHE A 143 1.69 13.70 2.85
C PHE A 143 0.94 12.36 2.93
N TYR A 144 1.67 11.25 2.78
CA TYR A 144 1.10 9.91 2.82
C TYR A 144 0.50 9.57 4.18
N GLN A 145 1.25 9.75 5.28
CA GLN A 145 0.79 9.40 6.62
C GLN A 145 -0.36 10.33 7.08
N SER A 146 -0.17 11.65 6.96
CA SER A 146 -1.08 12.61 7.60
C SER A 146 -2.33 12.93 6.80
N ARG A 147 -2.34 12.65 5.48
CA ARG A 147 -3.49 12.97 4.62
C ARG A 147 -4.10 11.75 4.01
N ILE A 148 -3.28 10.97 3.30
CA ILE A 148 -3.78 9.83 2.55
C ILE A 148 -4.34 8.77 3.53
N LEU A 149 -3.57 8.37 4.55
CA LEU A 149 -4.05 7.38 5.53
C LEU A 149 -5.16 7.88 6.44
N GLU A 150 -5.21 9.19 6.68
CA GLU A 150 -6.27 9.83 7.46
C GLU A 150 -7.51 10.20 6.62
N PHE A 151 -7.48 9.94 5.30
CA PHE A 151 -8.54 10.31 4.35
C PHE A 151 -8.90 11.80 4.42
N LYS A 152 -7.92 12.67 4.68
CA LYS A 152 -8.09 14.12 4.67
C LYS A 152 -7.93 14.64 3.26
N GLU A 153 -8.85 15.51 2.84
CA GLU A 153 -8.74 16.18 1.55
C GLU A 153 -7.46 17.04 1.48
N PRO A 154 -6.79 17.10 0.31
CA PRO A 154 -5.62 17.94 0.13
C PRO A 154 -6.02 19.42 0.27
N ILE A 155 -5.21 20.20 0.99
CA ILE A 155 -5.49 21.63 1.23
C ILE A 155 -5.44 22.45 -0.08
N ASN A 156 -4.80 21.93 -1.12
CA ASN A 156 -4.72 22.57 -2.44
C ASN A 156 -4.96 21.52 -3.54
N LEU A 157 -6.16 21.49 -4.10
CA LEU A 157 -6.38 20.99 -5.46
C LEU A 157 -5.96 22.12 -6.39
N GLN A 158 -4.69 22.17 -6.81
CA GLN A 158 -4.38 23.02 -7.96
C GLN A 158 -5.10 22.42 -9.16
N SER A 159 -6.07 23.19 -9.65
CA SER A 159 -6.87 22.95 -10.85
C SER A 159 -6.04 23.27 -12.09
#